data_AF-A0A7X0V4E7-F1
#
_entry.id   AF-A0A7X0V4E7-F1
#
_cell.length_a   1.000
_cell.length_b   1.000
_cell.length_c   1.000
_cell.angle_alpha   90.00
_cell.angle_beta   90.00
_cell.angle_gamma   90.00
#
_symmetry.space_group_name_H-M   'P 1'
#
loop_
_entity.id
_entity.type
_entity.pdbx_description
1 polymer ?
#
loop_
_entity_poly.entity_id
_entity_poly.type
_entity_poly.pdbx_seq_one_letter_code
_entity_poly.pdbx_strand_id
1 'polypeptide(L)'
;MRSILPWILAAVFLFAAIYFYWQKNEAESRLAIADNQVEKIDEKLEQEQAETDSLEEMVLPPDTMELVPPGGAAFVDELGTLSQSDIQKLQRKGLKSPETDLMNDLNRKQNQLIPEKGTMGGTMTIRDSRILNDRYALAYYEDGHNGGYMLLKYTVNNGAINWTVVDSSKL
;
A
#
# COMPACT_ATOMS: atom_id res chain seq x y z
N MET A 1 -45.98 -66.04 -16.06
CA MET A 1 -44.83 -65.16 -15.75
C MET A 1 -45.39 -63.83 -15.30
N ARG A 2 -45.39 -63.54 -14.00
CA ARG A 2 -46.03 -62.34 -13.43
C ARG A 2 -45.05 -61.16 -13.49
N SER A 3 -45.57 -59.99 -13.85
CA SER A 3 -44.84 -58.77 -14.23
C SER A 3 -44.00 -58.20 -13.07
N ILE A 4 -42.69 -58.31 -13.16
CA ILE A 4 -41.70 -57.68 -12.25
C ILE A 4 -41.50 -56.19 -12.60
N LEU A 5 -41.85 -55.80 -13.82
CA LEU A 5 -41.70 -54.44 -14.34
C LEU A 5 -42.32 -53.31 -13.46
N PRO A 6 -43.55 -53.42 -12.92
CA PRO A 6 -44.11 -52.36 -12.06
C PRO A 6 -43.36 -52.16 -10.74
N TRP A 7 -42.72 -53.21 -10.20
CA TRP A 7 -41.97 -53.12 -8.94
C TRP A 7 -40.64 -52.39 -9.11
N ILE A 8 -39.96 -52.57 -10.24
CA ILE A 8 -38.74 -51.83 -10.57
C ILE A 8 -39.06 -50.34 -10.78
N LEU A 9 -40.15 -50.03 -11.48
CA LEU A 9 -40.58 -48.64 -11.69
C LEU A 9 -40.89 -47.93 -10.36
N ALA A 10 -41.59 -48.62 -9.44
CA ALA A 10 -41.86 -48.10 -8.11
C ALA A 10 -40.58 -47.87 -7.28
N ALA A 11 -39.60 -48.77 -7.37
CA ALA A 11 -38.32 -48.61 -6.67
C ALA A 11 -37.51 -47.42 -7.19
N VAL A 12 -37.50 -47.18 -8.51
CA VAL A 12 -36.84 -46.01 -9.12
C VAL A 12 -37.52 -44.72 -8.67
N PHE A 13 -38.85 -44.68 -8.64
CA PHE A 13 -39.59 -43.51 -8.21
C PHE A 13 -39.38 -43.20 -6.71
N LEU A 14 -39.31 -44.24 -5.88
CA LEU A 14 -39.04 -44.12 -4.46
C LEU A 14 -37.60 -43.63 -4.20
N PHE A 15 -36.62 -44.14 -4.95
CA PHE A 15 -35.25 -43.66 -4.89
C PHE A 15 -35.12 -42.19 -5.33
N ALA A 16 -35.82 -41.80 -6.39
CA ALA A 16 -35.88 -40.41 -6.84
C ALA A 16 -36.51 -39.50 -5.78
N ALA A 17 -37.59 -39.93 -5.12
CA ALA A 17 -38.23 -39.17 -4.04
C ALA A 17 -37.28 -38.99 -2.84
N ILE A 18 -36.54 -40.02 -2.46
CA ILE A 18 -35.51 -39.93 -1.41
C ILE A 18 -34.39 -38.97 -1.84
N TYR A 19 -33.91 -39.09 -3.08
CA TYR A 19 -32.87 -38.20 -3.61
C TYR A 19 -33.29 -36.73 -3.57
N PHE A 20 -34.52 -36.43 -4.02
CA PHE A 20 -35.07 -35.07 -3.95
C PHE A 20 -35.28 -34.58 -2.52
N TYR A 21 -35.66 -35.47 -1.59
CA TYR A 21 -35.79 -35.13 -0.17
C TYR A 21 -34.44 -34.73 0.44
N TRP A 22 -33.37 -35.46 0.10
CA TRP A 22 -32.01 -35.13 0.53
C TRP A 22 -31.52 -33.81 -0.07
N GLN A 23 -31.77 -33.58 -1.37
CA GLN A 23 -31.39 -32.35 -2.05
C GLN A 23 -32.08 -31.10 -1.45
N LYS A 24 -33.35 -31.22 -1.03
CA LYS A 24 -34.08 -30.12 -0.40
C LYS A 24 -33.50 -29.74 0.97
N ASN A 25 -33.13 -30.73 1.78
CA ASN A 25 -32.59 -30.52 3.13
C ASN A 25 -31.22 -29.78 3.11
N GLU A 26 -30.50 -29.85 2.00
CA GLU A 26 -29.19 -29.18 1.82
C GLU A 26 -29.32 -27.69 1.48
N ALA A 27 -30.49 -27.23 1.02
CA ALA A 27 -30.74 -25.83 0.70
C ALA A 27 -31.11 -25.00 1.95
N GLU A 28 -31.86 -25.60 2.88
CA GLU A 28 -32.29 -24.94 4.13
C GLU A 28 -31.10 -24.74 5.11
N SER A 29 -30.13 -25.66 5.13
CA SER A 29 -28.94 -25.52 5.98
C SER A 29 -28.00 -24.39 5.55
N ARG A 30 -27.94 -24.07 4.25
CA ARG A 30 -27.15 -22.94 3.72
C ARG A 30 -27.74 -21.59 4.11
N LEU A 31 -29.08 -21.49 4.16
CA LEU A 31 -29.76 -20.28 4.64
C LEU A 31 -29.50 -20.06 6.13
N ALA A 32 -29.59 -21.11 6.95
CA ALA A 32 -29.29 -21.01 8.38
C ALA A 32 -27.83 -20.62 8.66
N ILE A 33 -26.88 -21.07 7.84
CA ILE A 33 -25.46 -20.69 7.96
C ILE A 33 -25.24 -19.24 7.50
N ALA A 34 -25.96 -18.77 6.47
CA ALA A 34 -25.88 -17.39 6.01
C ALA A 34 -26.47 -16.42 7.05
N ASP A 35 -27.63 -16.73 7.62
CA ASP A 35 -28.27 -15.90 8.65
C ASP A 35 -27.39 -15.77 9.90
N ASN A 36 -26.78 -16.87 10.36
CA ASN A 36 -25.87 -16.83 11.51
C ASN A 36 -24.56 -16.08 11.22
N GLN A 37 -24.15 -15.97 9.95
CA GLN A 37 -23.02 -15.13 9.56
C GLN A 37 -23.39 -13.65 9.50
N VAL A 38 -24.58 -13.33 9.01
CA VAL A 38 -25.10 -11.95 9.00
C VAL A 38 -25.24 -11.43 10.42
N GLU A 39 -25.83 -12.21 11.33
CA GLU A 39 -25.97 -11.86 12.76
C GLU A 39 -24.62 -11.56 13.42
N LYS A 40 -23.59 -12.37 13.13
CA LYS A 40 -22.23 -12.15 13.64
C LYS A 40 -21.51 -10.96 13.00
N ILE A 41 -21.86 -10.63 11.77
CA ILE A 41 -21.32 -9.45 11.08
C ILE A 41 -21.96 -8.20 11.70
N ASP A 42 -23.26 -8.22 11.95
CA ASP A 42 -23.99 -7.11 12.58
C ASP A 42 -23.50 -6.87 14.02
N GLU A 43 -23.31 -7.93 14.83
CA GLU A 43 -22.73 -7.81 16.18
C GLU A 43 -21.32 -7.20 16.16
N LYS A 44 -20.49 -7.57 15.17
CA LYS A 44 -19.16 -6.98 15.02
C LYS A 44 -19.23 -5.53 14.58
N LEU A 45 -20.15 -5.19 13.69
CA LEU A 45 -20.34 -3.84 13.21
C LEU A 45 -20.78 -2.91 14.35
N GLU A 46 -21.68 -3.37 15.22
CA GLU A 46 -22.11 -2.64 16.41
C GLU A 46 -20.97 -2.46 17.43
N GLN A 47 -20.14 -3.49 17.63
CA GLN A 47 -18.96 -3.38 18.50
C GLN A 47 -17.93 -2.40 17.94
N GLU A 48 -17.65 -2.47 16.64
CA GLU A 48 -16.69 -1.59 15.97
C GLU A 48 -17.21 -0.14 15.95
N GLN A 49 -18.52 0.06 15.75
CA GLN A 49 -19.18 1.36 15.87
C GLN A 49 -19.14 1.92 17.30
N ALA A 50 -19.44 1.09 18.31
CA ALA A 50 -19.36 1.51 19.70
C ALA A 50 -17.93 1.84 20.13
N GLU A 51 -16.93 1.11 19.61
CA GLU A 51 -15.53 1.42 19.83
C GLU A 51 -15.15 2.75 19.16
N THR A 52 -15.57 2.99 17.90
CA THR A 52 -15.35 4.29 17.24
C THR A 52 -16.07 5.44 17.91
N ASP A 53 -17.31 5.27 18.36
CA ASP A 53 -18.09 6.30 19.06
C ASP A 53 -17.44 6.62 20.42
N SER A 54 -16.93 5.60 21.13
CA SER A 54 -16.19 5.79 22.38
C SER A 54 -14.83 6.47 22.20
N LEU A 55 -14.18 6.23 21.05
CA LEU A 55 -12.95 6.90 20.64
C LEU A 55 -13.23 8.34 20.22
N GLU A 56 -14.36 8.61 19.56
CA GLU A 56 -14.82 9.94 19.18
C GLU A 56 -15.19 10.77 20.42
N GLU A 57 -15.87 10.18 21.40
CA GLU A 57 -16.21 10.85 22.67
C GLU A 57 -14.98 11.14 23.55
N MET A 58 -13.88 10.40 23.37
CA MET A 58 -12.60 10.66 24.05
C MET A 58 -11.76 11.76 23.35
N VAL A 59 -12.14 12.20 22.15
CA VAL A 59 -11.46 13.25 21.36
C VAL A 59 -12.29 14.55 21.32
N LEU A 60 -12.16 15.32 22.40
CA LEU A 60 -12.24 16.79 22.51
C LEU A 60 -13.64 17.50 22.50
N PRO A 61 -13.80 18.56 23.34
CA PRO A 61 -15.02 19.39 23.43
C PRO A 61 -15.31 20.22 22.15
N PRO A 62 -16.55 20.74 21.99
CA PRO A 62 -17.05 21.41 20.76
C PRO A 62 -16.39 22.75 20.40
N ASP A 63 -15.26 23.10 21.02
CA ASP A 63 -14.47 24.31 20.76
C ASP A 63 -13.20 24.04 19.94
N THR A 64 -13.09 22.87 19.30
CA THR A 64 -12.20 22.71 18.15
C THR A 64 -12.79 23.48 16.97
N MET A 65 -12.51 24.80 16.96
CA MET A 65 -12.32 25.52 15.70
C MET A 65 -11.62 24.56 14.74
N GLU A 66 -12.22 24.32 13.58
CA GLU A 66 -11.65 23.60 12.45
C GLU A 66 -10.14 23.87 12.40
N LEU A 67 -9.35 22.95 12.97
CA LEU A 67 -7.91 23.08 13.08
C LEU A 67 -7.40 22.90 11.67
N VAL A 68 -7.41 23.98 10.87
CA VAL A 68 -6.58 24.08 9.67
C VAL A 68 -5.19 23.73 10.18
N PRO A 69 -4.63 22.55 9.83
CA PRO A 69 -3.29 22.22 10.28
C PRO A 69 -2.42 23.40 9.86
N PRO A 70 -1.57 23.96 10.76
CA PRO A 70 -0.69 25.04 10.37
C PRO A 70 -0.02 24.57 9.09
N GLY A 71 -0.14 25.29 7.96
CA GLY A 71 0.08 24.72 6.62
C GLY A 71 1.41 23.97 6.41
N GLY A 72 2.36 24.11 7.35
CA GLY A 72 3.54 23.27 7.48
C GLY A 72 3.31 21.80 7.86
N ALA A 73 2.28 21.42 8.62
CA ALA A 73 2.04 20.01 9.00
C ALA A 73 1.63 19.16 7.80
N ALA A 74 0.70 19.65 6.97
CA ALA A 74 0.34 18.99 5.70
C ALA A 74 1.53 18.92 4.72
N PHE A 75 2.35 19.99 4.67
CA PHE A 75 3.56 20.01 3.84
C PHE A 75 4.58 18.94 4.27
N VAL A 76 4.78 18.75 5.57
CA VAL A 76 5.74 17.76 6.09
C VAL A 76 5.25 16.33 5.85
N ASP A 77 3.96 16.07 5.96
CA ASP A 77 3.39 14.75 5.67
C ASP A 77 3.49 14.38 4.18
N GLU A 78 3.50 15.37 3.28
CA GLU A 78 3.71 15.16 1.84
C GLU A 78 5.20 14.99 1.47
N LEU A 79 6.13 15.41 2.33
CA LEU A 79 7.56 15.27 2.07
C LEU A 79 7.98 13.80 2.00
N GLY A 80 8.59 13.43 0.88
CA GLY A 80 9.02 12.06 0.66
C GLY A 80 8.10 11.26 -0.26
N THR A 81 6.99 11.86 -0.70
CA THR A 81 6.15 11.34 -1.78
C THR A 81 6.01 12.40 -2.86
N LEU A 82 5.98 11.99 -4.12
CA LEU A 82 5.73 12.94 -5.20
C LEU A 82 4.23 13.21 -5.29
N SER A 83 3.84 14.47 -5.10
CA SER A 83 2.45 14.88 -5.34
C SER A 83 2.02 14.60 -6.79
N GLN A 84 0.72 14.44 -7.03
CA GLN A 84 0.20 14.27 -8.40
C GLN A 84 0.62 15.42 -9.33
N SER A 85 0.72 16.64 -8.79
CA SER A 85 1.17 17.80 -9.54
C SER A 85 2.64 17.67 -9.96
N ASP A 86 3.49 17.10 -9.11
CA ASP A 86 4.91 16.91 -9.38
C ASP A 86 5.15 15.79 -10.37
N ILE A 87 4.41 14.69 -10.25
CA ILE A 87 4.40 13.59 -11.22
C ILE A 87 4.09 14.14 -12.62
N GLN A 88 3.03 14.94 -12.76
CA GLN A 88 2.67 15.52 -14.06
C GLN A 88 3.71 16.49 -14.61
N LYS A 89 4.36 17.29 -13.76
CA LYS A 89 5.46 18.18 -14.19
C LYS A 89 6.66 17.37 -14.68
N LEU A 90 7.03 16.32 -13.95
CA LEU A 90 8.16 15.46 -14.28
C LEU A 90 7.89 14.63 -15.55
N GLN A 91 6.65 14.18 -15.74
CA GLN A 91 6.22 13.52 -16.98
C GLN A 91 6.31 14.45 -18.19
N ARG A 92 5.87 15.71 -18.05
CA ARG A 92 6.03 16.74 -19.09
C ARG A 92 7.50 17.03 -19.42
N LYS A 93 8.42 16.78 -18.47
CA LYS A 93 9.87 16.88 -18.69
C LYS A 93 10.48 15.63 -19.31
N GLY A 94 9.68 14.60 -19.61
CA GLY A 94 10.09 13.41 -20.35
C GLY A 94 10.31 12.14 -19.53
N LEU A 95 9.96 12.13 -18.22
CA LEU A 95 9.94 10.89 -17.44
C LEU A 95 8.65 10.09 -17.70
N LYS A 96 8.74 8.77 -17.73
CA LYS A 96 7.54 7.92 -17.89
C LYS A 96 6.95 7.57 -16.53
N SER A 97 7.82 7.13 -15.63
CA SER A 97 7.51 6.77 -14.25
C SER A 97 8.43 7.58 -13.34
N PRO A 98 8.08 8.83 -12.98
CA PRO A 98 9.02 9.77 -12.37
C PRO A 98 9.78 9.22 -11.17
N GLU A 99 9.10 8.58 -10.23
CA GLU A 99 9.73 8.00 -9.05
C GLU A 99 10.74 6.90 -9.40
N THR A 100 10.31 5.90 -10.17
CA THR A 100 11.17 4.80 -10.62
C THR A 100 12.33 5.28 -11.48
N ASP A 101 12.10 6.23 -12.38
CA ASP A 101 13.12 6.77 -13.28
C ASP A 101 14.19 7.54 -12.49
N LEU A 102 13.77 8.35 -11.50
CA LEU A 102 14.67 9.08 -10.61
C LEU A 102 15.49 8.13 -9.73
N MET A 103 14.86 7.17 -9.06
CA MET A 103 15.56 6.21 -8.20
C MET A 103 16.57 5.37 -9.00
N ASN A 104 16.17 4.88 -10.18
CA ASN A 104 17.07 4.11 -11.05
C ASN A 104 18.25 4.94 -11.54
N ASP A 105 18.02 6.20 -11.92
CA ASP A 105 19.10 7.07 -12.38
C ASP A 105 20.07 7.44 -11.25
N LEU A 106 19.55 7.73 -10.05
CA LEU A 106 20.36 7.98 -8.86
C LEU A 106 21.25 6.76 -8.54
N ASN A 107 20.68 5.56 -8.53
CA ASN A 107 21.42 4.32 -8.29
C ASN A 107 22.51 4.05 -9.34
N ARG A 108 22.27 4.40 -10.61
CA ARG A 108 23.32 4.27 -11.65
C ARG A 108 24.46 5.26 -11.47
N LYS A 109 24.17 6.47 -10.99
CA LYS A 109 25.13 7.57 -10.87
C LYS A 109 25.77 7.69 -9.50
N GLN A 110 25.36 6.89 -8.53
CA GLN A 110 25.79 6.99 -7.13
C GLN A 110 27.31 7.10 -6.94
N ASN A 111 28.10 6.33 -7.69
CA ASN A 111 29.57 6.33 -7.59
C ASN A 111 30.22 7.68 -7.95
N GLN A 112 29.52 8.53 -8.70
CA GLN A 112 29.98 9.87 -9.08
C GLN A 112 29.43 10.95 -8.14
N LEU A 113 28.43 10.60 -7.32
CA LEU A 113 27.69 11.53 -6.47
C LEU A 113 28.12 11.45 -5.02
N ILE A 114 28.47 10.26 -4.52
CA ILE A 114 28.90 10.12 -3.13
C ILE A 114 30.23 10.87 -2.95
N PRO A 115 30.31 11.88 -2.07
CA PRO A 115 31.49 12.73 -1.95
C PRO A 115 32.67 12.04 -1.25
N GLU A 116 32.42 10.89 -0.62
CA GLU A 116 33.37 10.18 0.22
C GLU A 116 33.94 8.92 -0.41
N LYS A 117 35.17 8.60 -0.02
CA LYS A 117 35.82 7.34 -0.36
C LYS A 117 35.61 6.34 0.76
N GLY A 118 35.39 5.09 0.39
CA GLY A 118 35.31 4.02 1.37
C GLY A 118 36.64 3.74 2.06
N THR A 119 36.56 3.20 3.26
CA THR A 119 37.69 2.86 4.13
C THR A 119 37.81 1.33 4.25
N MET A 120 39.01 0.82 4.56
CA MET A 120 39.28 -0.62 4.71
C MET A 120 38.87 -1.49 3.50
N GLY A 121 38.89 -0.92 2.28
CA GLY A 121 38.46 -1.62 1.07
C GLY A 121 36.94 -1.69 0.87
N GLY A 122 36.16 -1.04 1.74
CA GLY A 122 34.73 -0.83 1.55
C GLY A 122 34.45 0.10 0.36
N THR A 123 33.31 -0.09 -0.30
CA THR A 123 32.84 0.79 -1.38
C THR A 123 31.61 1.54 -0.89
N MET A 124 31.72 2.87 -0.86
CA MET A 124 30.59 3.73 -0.51
C MET A 124 29.44 3.49 -1.49
N THR A 125 28.28 3.14 -0.95
CA THR A 125 27.07 2.79 -1.71
C THR A 125 25.87 3.48 -1.08
N ILE A 126 24.94 3.97 -1.90
CA ILE A 126 23.63 4.44 -1.43
C ILE A 126 22.83 3.21 -0.98
N ARG A 127 22.40 3.19 0.28
CA ARG A 127 21.57 2.11 0.82
C ARG A 127 20.09 2.44 0.81
N ASP A 128 19.78 3.70 1.08
CA ASP A 128 18.42 4.20 1.10
C ASP A 128 18.38 5.59 0.45
N SER A 129 17.29 5.86 -0.24
CA SER A 129 17.08 7.14 -0.90
C SER A 129 15.60 7.44 -1.00
N ARG A 130 15.24 8.72 -0.83
CA ARG A 130 13.88 9.20 -0.91
C ARG A 130 13.81 10.47 -1.73
N ILE A 131 12.88 10.50 -2.70
CA ILE A 131 12.55 11.74 -3.41
C ILE A 131 11.67 12.60 -2.50
N LEU A 132 12.13 13.81 -2.19
CA LEU A 132 11.43 14.69 -1.26
C LEU A 132 10.32 15.49 -1.94
N ASN A 133 10.56 15.93 -3.18
CA ASN A 133 9.66 16.72 -4.02
C ASN A 133 10.19 16.77 -5.47
N ASP A 134 9.65 17.66 -6.32
CA ASP A 134 10.03 17.84 -7.73
C ASP A 134 11.45 18.37 -8.01
N ARG A 135 12.26 18.61 -6.96
CA ARG A 135 13.60 19.22 -7.04
C ARG A 135 14.67 18.54 -6.20
N TYR A 136 14.29 17.92 -5.08
CA TYR A 136 15.23 17.44 -4.08
C TYR A 136 15.03 15.96 -3.75
N ALA A 137 16.13 15.30 -3.40
CA ALA A 137 16.17 13.94 -2.88
C ALA A 137 17.15 13.86 -1.70
N LEU A 138 16.87 12.97 -0.76
CA LEU A 138 17.77 12.63 0.34
C LEU A 138 18.28 11.21 0.11
N ALA A 139 19.56 10.97 0.37
CA ALA A 139 20.15 9.64 0.29
C ALA A 139 21.05 9.36 1.49
N TYR A 140 20.96 8.14 2.00
CA TYR A 140 21.88 7.58 2.97
C TYR A 140 22.92 6.73 2.25
N TYR A 141 24.20 7.00 2.50
CA TYR A 141 25.32 6.26 1.94
C TYR A 141 26.18 5.66 3.05
N GLU A 142 26.77 4.49 2.77
CA GLU A 142 27.72 3.83 3.68
C GLU A 142 28.63 2.86 2.94
N ASP A 143 29.75 2.51 3.57
CA ASP A 143 30.68 1.45 3.16
C ASP A 143 30.70 0.24 4.12
N GLY A 144 29.84 0.24 5.14
CA GLY A 144 29.77 -0.73 6.22
C GLY A 144 30.57 -0.36 7.48
N HIS A 145 31.36 0.71 7.45
CA HIS A 145 32.08 1.26 8.61
C HIS A 145 31.75 2.74 8.84
N ASN A 146 31.77 3.52 7.76
CA ASN A 146 31.45 4.93 7.74
C ASN A 146 30.19 5.13 6.90
N GLY A 147 29.38 6.11 7.30
CA GLY A 147 28.19 6.47 6.57
C GLY A 147 27.84 7.94 6.73
N GLY A 148 26.82 8.36 6.01
CA GLY A 148 26.40 9.75 6.00
C GLY A 148 25.12 9.94 5.21
N TYR A 149 24.61 11.16 5.29
CA TYR A 149 23.46 11.61 4.51
C TYR A 149 23.90 12.63 3.49
N MET A 150 23.30 12.61 2.31
CA MET A 150 23.47 13.66 1.31
C MET A 150 22.13 14.17 0.80
N LEU A 151 22.03 15.50 0.70
CA LEU A 151 20.93 16.19 0.06
C LEU A 151 21.31 16.45 -1.40
N LEU A 152 20.51 15.93 -2.30
CA LEU A 152 20.70 16.07 -3.74
C LEU A 152 19.63 16.97 -4.32
N LYS A 153 20.03 17.84 -5.24
CA LYS A 153 19.15 18.55 -6.15
C LYS A 153 19.19 17.87 -7.50
N TYR A 154 18.04 17.75 -8.16
CA TYR A 154 17.96 17.20 -9.49
C TYR A 154 17.21 18.10 -10.46
N THR A 155 17.55 17.96 -11.75
CA THR A 155 16.85 18.61 -12.86
C THR A 155 16.58 17.59 -13.94
N VAL A 156 15.42 17.72 -14.59
CA VAL A 156 15.00 16.82 -15.68
C VAL A 156 14.81 17.65 -16.93
N ASN A 157 15.52 17.27 -18.00
CA ASN A 157 15.42 17.89 -19.32
C ASN A 157 15.27 16.79 -20.38
N ASN A 158 14.12 16.73 -21.05
CA ASN A 158 13.82 15.73 -22.09
C ASN A 158 14.15 14.28 -21.65
N GLY A 159 13.78 13.92 -20.43
CA GLY A 159 14.04 12.61 -19.84
C GLY A 159 15.46 12.41 -19.28
N ALA A 160 16.40 13.33 -19.53
CA ALA A 160 17.73 13.29 -18.94
C ALA A 160 17.70 13.90 -17.53
N ILE A 161 18.17 13.14 -16.54
CA ILE A 161 18.23 13.55 -15.13
C ILE A 161 19.67 13.98 -14.80
N ASN A 162 19.84 15.18 -14.26
CA ASN A 162 21.12 15.67 -13.75
C ASN A 162 21.03 15.89 -12.25
N TRP A 163 22.01 15.35 -11.52
CA TRP A 163 22.09 15.43 -10.07
C TRP A 163 23.19 16.39 -9.64
N THR A 164 22.99 17.06 -8.52
CA THR A 164 23.98 17.91 -7.87
C THR A 164 23.88 17.71 -6.37
N VAL A 165 25.00 17.40 -5.72
CA VAL A 165 25.06 17.34 -4.26
C VAL A 165 24.99 18.77 -3.74
N VAL A 166 23.97 19.06 -2.93
CA VAL A 166 23.77 20.36 -2.31
C VAL A 166 24.48 20.41 -0.97
N ASP A 167 24.34 19.33 -0.20
CA ASP A 167 24.96 19.19 1.11
C ASP A 167 25.21 17.72 1.45
N SER A 168 26.15 17.46 2.34
CA SER A 168 26.47 16.13 2.84
C SER A 168 26.96 16.20 4.29
N SER A 169 26.48 15.28 5.13
CA SER A 169 26.86 15.18 6.53
C SER A 169 27.30 13.76 6.87
N LYS A 170 28.42 13.66 7.59
CA LYS A 170 29.03 12.39 8.01
C LYS A 170 28.49 11.97 9.37
N LEU A 171 28.33 10.67 9.58
CA LEU A 171 27.99 10.08 10.87
C LEU A 171 29.24 9.60 11.62
#